data_AF-S4PPR3-F1
#
_entry.id   AF-S4PPR3-F1
#
_cell.length_a   1.000
_cell.length_b   1.000
_cell.length_c   1.000
_cell.angle_alpha   90.00
_cell.angle_beta   90.00
_cell.angle_gamma   90.00
#
_symmetry.space_group_name_H-M   'P 1'
#
loop_
_entity.id
_entity.type
_entity.pdbx_description
1 polymer ?
#
loop_
_entity_poly.entity_id
_entity_poly.type
_entity_poly.pdbx_seq_one_letter_code
_entity_poly.pdbx_strand_id
1 'polypeptide(L)'
;MAGRERAVTRVLDKLEASISAGQYYEAHQMYRTLYFRFLSQKKYLELLNLLYKGSTLLLQCDQQGSGADLAILLIDVLTKSETKPSEEWIEKIAKLFEIMNSSIPERETFLTNAVKWSMDDSKKGHPLLHKKIAEVYWKEKKYTSAHRHFLHSSDGAAYANMLIELHTTKGLKSEIDLFIAQAVLQCLCLRNIQMATEAFNKYTGSHPTIKNDKGPPYLLPLLNFLWFLLRAIEEKHVIQFKILRNCYAISIKRDPNYSVYLDT
;
A
#
# COMPACT_ATOMS: atom_id res chain seq x y z
N MET A 1 19.66 -19.81 -30.16
CA MET A 1 19.16 -18.94 -29.06
C MET A 1 20.11 -17.78 -28.78
N ALA A 2 21.42 -17.99 -28.64
CA ALA A 2 22.44 -16.95 -28.36
C ALA A 2 22.48 -15.73 -29.32
N GLY A 3 22.12 -15.86 -30.60
CA GLY A 3 22.11 -14.74 -31.55
C GLY A 3 20.95 -13.75 -31.36
N ARG A 4 19.83 -14.20 -30.77
CA ARG A 4 18.64 -13.36 -30.52
C ARG A 4 18.75 -12.59 -29.20
N GLU A 5 19.33 -13.19 -28.17
CA GLU A 5 19.63 -12.48 -26.91
C GLU A 5 20.57 -11.29 -27.16
N ARG A 6 21.63 -11.48 -27.96
CA ARG A 6 22.53 -10.38 -28.37
C ARG A 6 21.80 -9.22 -29.08
N ALA A 7 20.75 -9.51 -29.84
CA ALA A 7 19.99 -8.48 -30.53
C ALA A 7 19.12 -7.66 -29.57
N VAL A 8 18.56 -8.28 -28.53
CA VAL A 8 17.80 -7.59 -27.48
C VAL A 8 18.73 -6.73 -26.62
N THR A 9 19.89 -7.25 -26.24
CA THR A 9 20.91 -6.49 -25.49
C THR A 9 21.38 -5.26 -26.27
N ARG A 10 21.69 -5.39 -27.57
CA ARG A 10 22.06 -4.22 -28.40
C ARG A 10 20.98 -3.16 -28.49
N VAL A 11 19.70 -3.56 -28.47
CA VAL A 11 18.59 -2.60 -28.50
C VAL A 11 18.49 -1.87 -27.16
N LEU A 12 18.70 -2.57 -26.04
CA LEU A 12 18.79 -1.96 -24.71
C LEU A 12 19.96 -0.97 -24.62
N ASP A 13 21.16 -1.36 -25.07
CA ASP A 13 22.34 -0.50 -25.04
C ASP A 13 22.11 0.78 -25.86
N LYS A 14 21.42 0.68 -27.00
CA LYS A 14 21.04 1.84 -27.82
C LYS A 14 20.03 2.74 -27.12
N LEU A 15 19.04 2.16 -26.44
CA LEU A 15 18.03 2.93 -25.70
C LEU A 15 18.67 3.67 -24.52
N GLU A 16 19.55 3.02 -23.77
CA GLU A 16 20.31 3.63 -22.69
C GLU A 16 21.23 4.74 -23.21
N ALA A 17 21.89 4.54 -24.36
CA ALA A 17 22.70 5.57 -25.00
C ALA A 17 21.85 6.78 -25.47
N SER A 18 20.67 6.54 -26.07
CA SER A 18 19.76 7.62 -26.48
C SER A 18 19.26 8.44 -25.29
N ILE A 19 18.92 7.79 -24.18
CA ILE A 19 18.52 8.47 -22.95
C ILE A 19 19.69 9.26 -22.36
N SER A 20 20.90 8.70 -22.37
CA SER A 20 22.12 9.38 -21.93
C SER A 20 22.46 10.60 -22.80
N ALA A 21 22.08 10.57 -24.08
CA ALA A 21 22.20 11.67 -25.03
C ALA A 21 21.06 12.70 -24.94
N GLY A 22 20.11 12.54 -24.00
CA GLY A 22 18.97 13.44 -23.83
C GLY A 22 17.85 13.28 -24.86
N GLN A 23 17.89 12.23 -25.70
CA GLN A 23 16.89 11.94 -26.73
C GLN A 23 15.71 11.15 -26.14
N TYR A 24 15.05 11.73 -25.14
CA TYR A 24 14.06 11.03 -24.32
C TYR A 24 12.78 10.68 -25.11
N TYR A 25 12.33 11.57 -25.99
CA TYR A 25 11.13 11.35 -26.78
C TYR A 25 11.32 10.19 -27.77
N GLU A 26 12.45 10.18 -28.49
CA GLU A 26 12.81 9.12 -29.43
C GLU A 26 12.97 7.79 -28.72
N ALA A 27 13.62 7.78 -27.55
CA ALA A 27 13.74 6.60 -26.71
C ALA A 27 12.36 6.08 -26.29
N HIS A 28 11.46 6.96 -25.82
CA HIS A 28 10.10 6.60 -25.42
C HIS A 28 9.30 5.99 -26.57
N GLN A 29 9.32 6.60 -27.76
CA GLN A 29 8.64 6.05 -28.94
C GLN A 29 9.22 4.69 -29.37
N MET A 30 10.53 4.52 -29.24
CA MET A 30 11.18 3.24 -29.51
C MET A 30 10.71 2.16 -28.51
N TYR A 31 10.64 2.46 -27.20
CA TYR A 31 10.07 1.54 -26.21
C TYR A 31 8.64 1.13 -26.57
N ARG A 32 7.78 2.06 -26.99
CA ARG A 32 6.40 1.77 -27.41
C ARG A 32 6.33 0.87 -28.63
N THR A 33 7.20 1.10 -29.63
CA THR A 33 7.29 0.26 -30.82
C THR A 33 7.74 -1.16 -30.46
N LEU A 34 8.73 -1.28 -29.56
CA LEU A 34 9.22 -2.56 -29.06
C LEU A 34 8.15 -3.31 -28.26
N TYR A 35 7.32 -2.59 -27.50
CA TYR A 35 6.18 -3.15 -26.78
C TYR A 35 5.25 -3.90 -27.73
N PHE A 36 4.73 -3.26 -28.78
CA PHE A 36 3.82 -3.93 -29.73
C PHE A 36 4.49 -5.11 -30.44
N ARG A 37 5.77 -4.97 -30.80
CA ARG A 37 6.54 -6.00 -31.48
C ARG A 37 6.80 -7.24 -30.60
N PHE A 38 7.17 -7.05 -29.34
CA PHE A 38 7.44 -8.17 -28.44
C PHE A 38 6.16 -8.79 -27.90
N LEU A 39 5.11 -7.99 -27.71
CA LEU A 39 3.79 -8.47 -27.33
C LEU A 39 3.21 -9.40 -28.41
N SER A 40 3.27 -9.03 -29.70
CA SER A 40 2.81 -9.89 -30.79
C SER A 40 3.62 -11.19 -30.93
N GLN A 41 4.90 -11.16 -30.52
CA GLN A 41 5.77 -12.33 -30.46
C GLN A 41 5.63 -13.15 -29.17
N LYS A 42 4.75 -12.73 -28.24
CA LYS A 42 4.58 -13.35 -26.90
C LYS A 42 5.88 -13.44 -26.09
N LYS A 43 6.82 -12.51 -26.30
CA LYS A 43 8.09 -12.42 -25.56
C LYS A 43 7.90 -11.63 -24.26
N TYR A 44 7.07 -12.18 -23.37
CA TYR A 44 6.63 -11.45 -22.18
C TYR A 44 7.78 -11.17 -21.21
N LEU A 45 8.64 -12.16 -20.93
CA LEU A 45 9.73 -12.00 -19.97
C LEU A 45 10.70 -10.89 -20.39
N GLU A 46 11.12 -10.88 -21.66
CA GLU A 46 12.02 -9.86 -22.19
C GLU A 46 11.35 -8.49 -22.22
N LEU A 47 10.06 -8.44 -22.56
CA LEU A 47 9.30 -7.20 -22.59
C LEU A 47 9.09 -6.59 -21.20
N LEU A 48 8.78 -7.42 -20.20
CA LEU A 48 8.62 -6.98 -18.82
C LEU A 48 9.93 -6.36 -18.29
N ASN A 49 11.06 -7.03 -18.53
CA ASN A 49 12.37 -6.50 -18.15
C ASN A 49 12.72 -5.20 -18.89
N LEU A 50 12.41 -5.13 -20.19
CA LEU A 50 12.62 -3.94 -21.01
C LEU A 50 11.82 -2.75 -20.47
N LEU A 51 10.52 -2.93 -20.21
CA LEU A 51 9.63 -1.86 -19.74
C LEU A 51 9.97 -1.41 -18.32
N TYR A 52 10.30 -2.34 -17.42
CA TYR A 52 10.69 -1.99 -16.06
C TYR A 52 11.97 -1.14 -16.03
N LYS A 53 13.01 -1.55 -16.79
CA LYS A 53 14.24 -0.77 -16.90
C LYS A 53 14.00 0.60 -17.55
N GLY A 54 13.25 0.62 -18.66
CA GLY A 54 12.95 1.86 -19.38
C GLY A 54 12.15 2.86 -18.58
N SER A 55 11.08 2.40 -17.90
CA SER A 55 10.28 3.25 -17.00
C SER A 55 11.13 3.79 -15.85
N THR A 56 11.91 2.93 -15.18
CA THR A 56 12.80 3.35 -14.08
C THR A 56 13.76 4.45 -14.53
N LEU A 57 14.41 4.26 -15.68
CA LEU A 57 15.42 5.19 -16.18
C LEU A 57 14.79 6.54 -16.59
N LEU A 58 13.66 6.52 -17.30
CA LEU A 58 12.96 7.75 -17.69
C LEU A 58 12.45 8.53 -16.47
N LEU A 59 11.89 7.83 -15.47
CA LEU A 59 11.46 8.46 -14.21
C LEU A 59 12.65 9.09 -13.46
N GLN A 60 13.83 8.46 -13.47
CA GLN A 60 15.05 8.99 -12.86
C GLN A 60 15.63 10.20 -13.60
N CYS A 61 15.41 10.31 -14.91
CA CYS A 61 15.77 11.47 -15.74
C CYS A 61 14.68 12.57 -15.74
N ASP A 62 13.76 12.54 -14.78
CA ASP A 62 12.63 13.45 -14.63
C ASP A 62 11.66 13.50 -15.83
N GLN A 63 11.68 12.48 -16.68
CA GLN A 63 10.73 12.31 -17.78
C GLN A 63 9.48 11.58 -17.27
N GLN A 64 8.78 12.23 -16.34
CA GLN A 64 7.70 11.62 -15.54
C GLN A 64 6.58 11.01 -16.39
N GLY A 65 6.06 11.74 -17.37
CA GLY A 65 4.98 11.26 -18.24
C GLY A 65 5.38 10.03 -19.07
N SER A 66 6.54 10.08 -19.73
CA SER A 66 7.05 8.95 -20.52
C SER A 66 7.37 7.72 -19.65
N GLY A 67 7.97 7.94 -18.48
CA GLY A 67 8.26 6.87 -17.53
C GLY A 67 7.00 6.21 -16.99
N ALA A 68 5.97 7.01 -16.66
CA ALA A 68 4.68 6.50 -16.19
C ALA A 68 3.89 5.77 -17.28
N ASP A 69 3.92 6.24 -18.53
CA ASP A 69 3.32 5.52 -19.67
C ASP A 69 3.95 4.12 -19.83
N LEU A 70 5.28 4.02 -19.80
CA LEU A 70 5.96 2.71 -19.87
C LEU A 70 5.65 1.81 -18.66
N ALA A 71 5.49 2.39 -17.48
CA ALA A 71 5.08 1.65 -16.28
C ALA A 71 3.64 1.15 -16.39
N ILE A 72 2.72 1.91 -16.99
CA ILE A 72 1.36 1.45 -17.28
C ILE A 72 1.39 0.29 -18.29
N LEU A 73 2.21 0.39 -19.34
CA LEU A 73 2.42 -0.71 -20.28
C LEU A 73 2.99 -1.96 -19.58
N LEU A 74 3.88 -1.80 -18.59
CA LEU A 74 4.39 -2.91 -17.80
C LEU A 74 3.25 -3.69 -17.12
N ILE A 75 2.31 -2.99 -16.46
CA ILE A 75 1.15 -3.62 -15.81
C ILE A 75 0.24 -4.33 -16.83
N ASP A 76 0.04 -3.73 -17.99
CA ASP A 76 -0.73 -4.34 -19.08
C ASP A 76 -0.08 -5.64 -19.56
N VAL A 77 1.25 -5.68 -19.70
CA VAL A 77 1.97 -6.92 -20.05
C VAL A 77 1.82 -7.96 -18.94
N LEU A 78 2.01 -7.59 -17.66
CA LEU A 78 1.83 -8.52 -16.53
C LEU A 78 0.44 -9.17 -16.53
N THR A 79 -0.58 -8.39 -16.89
CA THR A 79 -1.96 -8.87 -17.02
C THR A 79 -2.11 -9.81 -18.21
N LYS A 80 -1.61 -9.43 -19.40
CA LYS A 80 -1.70 -10.24 -20.63
C LYS A 80 -0.87 -11.51 -20.59
N SER A 81 0.22 -11.53 -19.81
CA SER A 81 1.06 -12.70 -19.60
C SER A 81 0.59 -13.58 -18.44
N GLU A 82 -0.57 -13.27 -17.84
CA GLU A 82 -1.14 -13.99 -16.69
C GLU A 82 -0.12 -14.19 -15.55
N THR A 83 0.77 -13.21 -15.39
CA THR A 83 1.82 -13.27 -14.39
C THR A 83 1.22 -13.01 -13.03
N LYS A 84 1.32 -14.00 -12.15
CA LYS A 84 0.78 -13.91 -10.79
C LYS A 84 1.55 -12.87 -9.96
N PRO A 85 0.88 -12.19 -9.02
CA PRO A 85 1.56 -11.33 -8.06
C PRO A 85 2.61 -12.11 -7.27
N SER A 86 3.86 -11.67 -7.38
CA SER A 86 4.98 -12.18 -6.59
C SER A 86 5.64 -11.02 -5.85
N GLU A 87 6.37 -11.33 -4.80
CA GLU A 87 7.13 -10.33 -4.03
C GLU A 87 8.03 -9.48 -4.93
N GLU A 88 8.76 -10.11 -5.86
CA GLU A 88 9.62 -9.42 -6.83
C GLU A 88 8.86 -8.37 -7.66
N TRP A 89 7.71 -8.72 -8.24
CA TRP A 89 6.94 -7.79 -9.06
C TRP A 89 6.29 -6.69 -8.22
N ILE A 90 5.82 -7.02 -7.02
CA ILE A 90 5.22 -6.06 -6.10
C ILE A 90 6.25 -5.01 -5.68
N GLU A 91 7.49 -5.42 -5.38
CA GLU A 91 8.58 -4.49 -5.05
C GLU A 91 8.94 -3.59 -6.23
N LYS A 92 9.02 -4.13 -7.44
CA LYS A 92 9.27 -3.35 -8.67
C LYS A 92 8.17 -2.31 -8.90
N ILE A 93 6.91 -2.69 -8.77
CA ILE A 93 5.75 -1.79 -8.94
C ILE A 93 5.75 -0.69 -7.89
N ALA A 94 5.98 -1.04 -6.63
CA ALA A 94 6.06 -0.08 -5.54
C ALA A 94 7.21 0.93 -5.74
N LYS A 95 8.37 0.44 -6.20
CA LYS A 95 9.51 1.31 -6.52
C LYS A 95 9.19 2.29 -7.65
N LEU A 96 8.53 1.84 -8.71
CA LEU A 96 8.08 2.75 -9.77
C LEU A 96 7.10 3.80 -9.21
N PHE A 97 6.14 3.38 -8.38
CA PHE A 97 5.20 4.30 -7.75
C PHE A 97 5.88 5.34 -6.84
N GLU A 98 6.95 4.96 -6.14
CA GLU A 98 7.73 5.86 -5.28
C GLU A 98 8.50 6.92 -6.07
N ILE A 99 9.01 6.58 -7.26
CA ILE A 99 9.76 7.52 -8.11
C ILE A 99 8.81 8.46 -8.88
N MET A 100 7.58 8.01 -9.19
CA MET A 100 6.59 8.83 -9.90
C MET A 100 6.18 10.06 -9.10
N ASN A 101 6.27 11.24 -9.72
CA ASN A 101 5.82 12.48 -9.10
C ASN A 101 4.32 12.41 -8.78
N SER A 102 3.95 12.92 -7.60
CA SER A 102 2.58 12.93 -7.10
C SER A 102 1.63 13.86 -7.86
N SER A 103 2.15 14.72 -8.73
CA SER A 103 1.39 15.68 -9.55
C SER A 103 0.90 15.14 -10.89
N ILE A 104 1.44 14.00 -11.37
CA ILE A 104 1.07 13.48 -12.70
C ILE A 104 -0.19 12.60 -12.61
N PRO A 105 -1.18 12.76 -13.51
CA PRO A 105 -2.41 11.97 -13.49
C PRO A 105 -2.17 10.48 -13.80
N GLU A 106 -1.12 10.16 -14.55
CA GLU A 106 -0.75 8.79 -14.90
C GLU A 106 -0.42 7.95 -13.67
N ARG A 107 0.01 8.59 -12.57
CA ARG A 107 0.34 7.89 -11.32
C ARG A 107 -0.87 7.21 -10.70
N GLU A 108 -2.04 7.84 -10.76
CA GLU A 108 -3.30 7.25 -10.27
C GLU A 108 -3.80 6.13 -11.20
N THR A 109 -3.62 6.31 -12.52
CA THR A 109 -3.93 5.27 -13.52
C THR A 109 -3.03 4.04 -13.31
N PHE A 110 -1.74 4.24 -13.13
CA PHE A 110 -0.77 3.19 -12.81
C PHE A 110 -1.16 2.44 -11.54
N LEU A 111 -1.47 3.16 -10.46
CA LEU A 111 -1.87 2.54 -9.19
C LEU A 111 -3.15 1.72 -9.34
N THR A 112 -4.17 2.26 -10.00
CA THR A 112 -5.45 1.57 -10.22
C THR A 112 -5.24 0.27 -11.00
N ASN A 113 -4.43 0.32 -12.06
CA ASN A 113 -4.09 -0.85 -12.87
C ASN A 113 -3.29 -1.88 -12.05
N ALA A 114 -2.31 -1.44 -11.27
CA ALA A 114 -1.49 -2.31 -10.43
C ALA A 114 -2.31 -3.03 -9.36
N VAL A 115 -3.21 -2.32 -8.66
CA VAL A 115 -4.11 -2.92 -7.68
C VAL A 115 -5.02 -3.95 -8.36
N LYS A 116 -5.62 -3.60 -9.52
CA LYS A 116 -6.47 -4.50 -10.30
C LYS A 116 -5.73 -5.76 -10.75
N TRP A 117 -4.50 -5.62 -11.25
CA TRP A 117 -3.65 -6.75 -11.61
C TRP A 117 -3.34 -7.65 -10.40
N SER A 118 -3.18 -7.05 -9.22
CA SER A 118 -2.86 -7.79 -7.99
C SER A 118 -4.04 -8.48 -7.32
N MET A 119 -5.26 -8.31 -7.83
CA MET A 119 -6.46 -8.90 -7.22
C MET A 119 -6.42 -10.42 -7.31
N ASP A 120 -6.61 -11.06 -6.16
CA ASP A 120 -6.95 -12.47 -6.04
C ASP A 120 -8.48 -12.65 -5.89
N ASP A 121 -8.92 -13.82 -5.42
CA ASP A 121 -10.33 -14.13 -5.16
C ASP A 121 -11.01 -13.13 -4.20
N SER A 122 -10.24 -12.44 -3.35
CA SER A 122 -10.76 -11.43 -2.42
C SER A 122 -11.23 -10.15 -3.11
N LYS A 123 -10.84 -9.93 -4.38
CA LYS A 123 -11.12 -8.72 -5.18
C LYS A 123 -10.63 -7.40 -4.55
N LYS A 124 -9.75 -7.47 -3.55
CA LYS A 124 -9.24 -6.29 -2.82
C LYS A 124 -7.85 -5.84 -3.27
N GLY A 125 -7.10 -6.70 -3.96
CA GLY A 125 -5.69 -6.47 -4.29
C GLY A 125 -4.76 -7.16 -3.29
N HIS A 126 -3.50 -7.36 -3.69
CA HIS A 126 -2.54 -8.10 -2.88
C HIS A 126 -2.12 -7.32 -1.62
N PRO A 127 -2.18 -7.90 -0.40
CA PRO A 127 -1.89 -7.17 0.84
C PRO A 127 -0.49 -6.54 0.90
N LEU A 128 0.52 -7.23 0.36
CA LEU A 128 1.89 -6.69 0.27
C LEU A 128 1.98 -5.46 -0.63
N LEU A 129 1.23 -5.42 -1.74
CA LEU A 129 1.20 -4.24 -2.61
C LEU A 129 0.57 -3.07 -1.87
N HIS A 130 -0.56 -3.29 -1.20
CA HIS A 130 -1.19 -2.29 -0.35
C HIS A 130 -0.24 -1.75 0.73
N LYS A 131 0.51 -2.62 1.42
CA LYS A 131 1.54 -2.22 2.38
C LYS A 131 2.55 -1.25 1.75
N LYS A 132 3.18 -1.64 0.64
CA LYS A 132 4.24 -0.84 0.01
C LYS A 132 3.72 0.51 -0.52
N ILE A 133 2.53 0.53 -1.10
CA ILE A 133 1.90 1.78 -1.55
C ILE A 133 1.56 2.69 -0.35
N ALA A 134 1.09 2.11 0.76
CA ALA A 134 0.81 2.86 1.97
C ALA A 134 2.07 3.50 2.56
N GLU A 135 3.20 2.77 2.58
CA GLU A 135 4.50 3.29 3.00
C GLU A 135 4.95 4.48 2.14
N VAL A 136 4.75 4.43 0.82
CA VAL A 136 5.04 5.56 -0.08
C VAL A 136 4.17 6.77 0.25
N TYR A 137 2.85 6.60 0.37
CA TYR A 137 1.96 7.70 0.75
C TYR A 137 2.26 8.26 2.14
N TRP A 138 2.71 7.42 3.07
CA TRP A 138 3.14 7.85 4.39
C TRP A 138 4.41 8.72 4.31
N LYS A 139 5.42 8.32 3.53
CA LYS A 139 6.60 9.16 3.26
C LYS A 139 6.21 10.53 2.69
N GLU A 140 5.22 10.56 1.81
CA GLU A 140 4.64 11.77 1.20
C GLU A 140 3.70 12.56 2.13
N LYS A 141 3.50 12.12 3.38
CA LYS A 141 2.57 12.74 4.36
C LYS A 141 1.11 12.78 3.88
N LYS A 142 0.74 11.94 2.91
CA LYS A 142 -0.63 11.73 2.42
C LYS A 142 -1.34 10.67 3.28
N TYR A 143 -1.54 10.99 4.56
CA TYR A 143 -2.03 10.04 5.56
C TYR A 143 -3.38 9.41 5.24
N THR A 144 -4.32 10.14 4.62
CA THR A 144 -5.63 9.59 4.24
C THR A 144 -5.49 8.48 3.20
N SER A 145 -4.64 8.68 2.19
CA SER A 145 -4.36 7.65 1.18
C SER A 145 -3.58 6.49 1.79
N ALA A 146 -2.58 6.77 2.62
CA ALA A 146 -1.81 5.75 3.34
C ALA A 146 -2.72 4.87 4.21
N HIS A 147 -3.62 5.48 4.99
CA HIS A 147 -4.61 4.79 5.82
C HIS A 147 -5.49 3.83 5.00
N ARG A 148 -6.05 4.28 3.87
CA ARG A 148 -6.88 3.42 3.00
C ARG A 148 -6.12 2.19 2.51
N HIS A 149 -4.85 2.35 2.14
CA HIS A 149 -4.03 1.21 1.72
C HIS A 149 -3.60 0.33 2.89
N PHE A 150 -3.21 0.90 4.04
CA PHE A 150 -2.86 0.10 5.21
C PHE A 150 -4.02 -0.78 5.68
N LEU A 151 -5.28 -0.32 5.65
CA LEU A 151 -6.44 -1.15 6.00
C LEU A 151 -6.56 -2.45 5.18
N HIS A 152 -6.08 -2.44 3.94
CA HIS A 152 -6.05 -3.59 3.04
C HIS A 152 -4.70 -4.32 3.02
N SER A 153 -3.75 -3.89 3.86
CA SER A 153 -2.47 -4.55 4.05
C SER A 153 -2.56 -5.63 5.13
N SER A 154 -1.45 -6.31 5.37
CA SER A 154 -1.30 -7.32 6.42
C SER A 154 -0.26 -6.91 7.47
N ASP A 155 0.03 -5.62 7.62
CA ASP A 155 1.07 -5.10 8.53
C ASP A 155 0.48 -4.09 9.52
N GLY A 156 0.11 -4.57 10.70
CA GLY A 156 -0.43 -3.72 11.76
C GLY A 156 0.64 -2.83 12.39
N ALA A 157 1.89 -3.27 12.41
CA ALA A 157 2.98 -2.55 13.04
C ALA A 157 3.35 -1.27 12.28
N ALA A 158 3.51 -1.34 10.96
CA ALA A 158 3.74 -0.18 10.10
C ALA A 158 2.56 0.80 10.16
N TYR A 159 1.34 0.28 10.15
CA TYR A 159 0.14 1.09 10.26
C TYR A 159 0.07 1.84 11.60
N ALA A 160 0.38 1.17 12.72
CA ALA A 160 0.46 1.80 14.03
C ALA A 160 1.53 2.91 14.09
N ASN A 161 2.71 2.69 13.51
CA ASN A 161 3.76 3.71 13.47
C ASN A 161 3.31 4.95 12.69
N MET A 162 2.62 4.76 11.56
CA MET A 162 2.03 5.87 10.80
C MET A 162 0.98 6.63 11.65
N LEU A 163 0.13 5.93 12.39
CA LEU A 163 -0.87 6.56 13.26
C LEU A 163 -0.22 7.34 14.42
N ILE A 164 0.85 6.82 15.02
CA ILE A 164 1.64 7.55 16.04
C ILE A 164 2.21 8.83 15.44
N GLU A 165 2.82 8.75 14.27
CA GLU A 165 3.36 9.93 13.59
C GLU A 165 2.25 10.94 13.27
N LEU A 166 1.10 10.48 12.76
CA LEU A 166 -0.04 11.34 12.45
C LEU A 166 -0.55 12.08 13.69
N HIS A 167 -0.77 11.37 14.79
CA HIS A 167 -1.24 12.00 16.03
C HIS A 167 -0.19 12.97 16.59
N THR A 168 1.08 12.58 16.63
CA THR A 168 2.15 13.44 17.20
C THR A 168 2.42 14.70 16.38
N THR A 169 2.17 14.67 15.07
CA THR A 169 2.41 15.81 14.17
C THR A 169 1.19 16.70 13.96
N LYS A 170 -0.02 16.13 13.92
CA LYS A 170 -1.25 16.84 13.53
C LYS A 170 -2.43 16.66 14.49
N GLY A 171 -2.37 15.71 15.41
CA GLY A 171 -3.49 15.35 16.28
C GLY A 171 -3.55 16.17 17.57
N LEU A 172 -4.74 16.26 18.16
CA LEU A 172 -4.93 16.81 19.50
C LEU A 172 -4.63 15.75 20.56
N LYS A 173 -4.09 16.17 21.71
CA LYS A 173 -3.79 15.27 22.84
C LYS A 173 -5.01 14.48 23.31
N SER A 174 -6.21 15.04 23.19
CA SER A 174 -7.46 14.39 23.55
C SER A 174 -7.86 13.28 22.58
N GLU A 175 -7.34 13.27 21.35
CA GLU A 175 -7.75 12.35 20.28
C GLU A 175 -6.85 11.11 20.18
N ILE A 176 -5.81 11.04 21.01
CA ILE A 176 -4.79 9.98 21.00
C ILE A 176 -5.35 8.55 20.91
N ASP A 177 -6.44 8.25 21.61
CA ASP A 177 -7.10 6.95 21.61
C ASP A 177 -8.07 6.77 20.44
N LEU A 178 -8.56 7.86 19.85
CA LEU A 178 -9.47 7.84 18.69
C LEU A 178 -8.76 7.36 17.41
N PHE A 179 -7.49 7.75 17.20
CA PHE A 179 -6.72 7.31 16.04
C PHE A 179 -6.61 5.79 15.96
N ILE A 180 -6.24 5.15 17.08
CA ILE A 180 -6.12 3.69 17.12
C ILE A 180 -7.48 2.99 17.20
N ALA A 181 -8.47 3.59 17.85
CA ALA A 181 -9.82 3.04 17.89
C ALA A 181 -10.44 2.92 16.49
N GLN A 182 -10.33 3.98 15.67
CA GLN A 182 -10.82 3.94 14.30
C GLN A 182 -10.14 2.83 13.49
N ALA A 183 -8.81 2.77 13.54
CA ALA A 183 -8.02 1.77 12.83
C ALA A 183 -8.38 0.34 13.24
N VAL A 184 -8.43 0.06 14.55
CA VAL A 184 -8.77 -1.27 15.09
C VAL A 184 -10.17 -1.69 14.67
N LEU A 185 -11.17 -0.82 14.85
CA LEU A 185 -12.56 -1.13 14.50
C LEU A 185 -12.73 -1.39 13.01
N GLN A 186 -12.09 -0.60 12.14
CA GLN A 186 -12.14 -0.81 10.69
C GLN A 186 -11.44 -2.11 10.26
N CYS A 187 -10.29 -2.44 10.85
CA CYS A 187 -9.63 -3.74 10.62
C CYS A 187 -10.53 -4.92 11.03
N LEU A 188 -11.28 -4.78 12.14
CA LEU A 188 -12.25 -5.78 12.58
C LEU A 188 -13.44 -5.92 11.62
N CYS A 189 -13.98 -4.82 11.08
CA CYS A 189 -15.00 -4.89 10.02
C CYS A 189 -14.50 -5.61 8.76
N LEU A 190 -13.20 -5.50 8.46
CA LEU A 190 -12.54 -6.23 7.37
C LEU A 190 -12.19 -7.68 7.74
N ARG A 191 -12.58 -8.15 8.94
CA ARG A 191 -12.30 -9.48 9.51
C ARG A 191 -10.81 -9.78 9.69
N ASN A 192 -9.98 -8.74 9.78
CA ASN A 192 -8.54 -8.87 9.99
C ASN A 192 -8.18 -8.65 11.47
N ILE A 193 -8.49 -9.65 12.30
CA ILE A 193 -8.27 -9.60 13.75
C ILE A 193 -6.76 -9.51 14.06
N GLN A 194 -5.93 -10.27 13.33
CA GLN A 194 -4.48 -10.29 13.53
C GLN A 194 -3.87 -8.89 13.36
N MET A 195 -4.21 -8.19 12.27
CA MET A 195 -3.73 -6.84 12.02
C MET A 195 -4.25 -5.85 13.06
N ALA A 196 -5.52 -5.97 13.48
CA ALA A 196 -6.10 -5.13 14.51
C ALA A 196 -5.36 -5.27 15.86
N THR A 197 -5.08 -6.50 16.28
CA THR A 197 -4.34 -6.81 17.51
C THR A 197 -2.89 -6.32 17.43
N GLU A 198 -2.20 -6.57 16.31
CA GLU A 198 -0.83 -6.11 16.10
C GLU A 198 -0.73 -4.58 16.12
N ALA A 199 -1.63 -3.88 15.41
CA ALA A 199 -1.66 -2.42 15.37
C ALA A 199 -1.94 -1.84 16.77
N PHE A 200 -2.90 -2.40 17.50
CA PHE A 200 -3.22 -1.96 18.86
C PHE A 200 -2.02 -2.10 19.81
N ASN A 201 -1.37 -3.27 19.83
CA ASN A 201 -0.22 -3.53 20.69
C ASN A 201 0.97 -2.63 20.32
N LYS A 202 1.26 -2.48 19.03
CA LYS A 202 2.35 -1.62 18.58
C LYS A 202 2.11 -0.15 18.91
N TYR A 203 0.88 0.33 18.70
CA TYR A 203 0.50 1.71 18.98
C TYR A 203 0.61 2.01 20.47
N THR A 204 -0.03 1.22 21.32
CA THR A 204 -0.04 1.44 22.78
C THR A 204 1.33 1.28 23.42
N GLY A 205 2.17 0.36 22.93
CA GLY A 205 3.54 0.15 23.41
C GLY A 205 4.54 1.21 22.94
N SER A 206 4.39 1.75 21.72
CA SER A 206 5.38 2.67 21.13
C SER A 206 4.99 4.15 21.26
N HIS A 207 3.74 4.46 21.58
CA HIS A 207 3.28 5.86 21.63
C HIS A 207 3.88 6.62 22.83
N PRO A 208 4.53 7.79 22.61
CA PRO A 208 5.30 8.50 23.64
C PRO A 208 4.48 8.94 24.85
N THR A 209 3.22 9.30 24.65
CA THR A 209 2.30 9.77 25.72
C THR A 209 1.56 8.64 26.44
N ILE A 210 1.46 7.44 25.86
CA ILE A 210 0.77 6.30 26.51
C ILE A 210 1.76 5.53 27.37
N LYS A 211 2.95 5.22 26.81
CA LYS A 211 4.06 4.45 27.39
C LYS A 211 3.62 3.53 28.52
N ASN A 212 2.96 2.44 28.14
CA ASN A 212 2.51 1.42 29.07
C ASN A 212 3.35 0.16 28.92
N ASP A 213 4.51 0.12 29.56
CA ASP A 213 5.39 -1.07 29.58
C ASP A 213 4.78 -2.26 30.33
N LYS A 214 3.70 -2.02 31.11
CA LYS A 214 3.04 -3.03 31.96
C LYS A 214 1.76 -3.60 31.34
N GLY A 215 1.30 -3.07 30.20
CA GLY A 215 0.02 -3.43 29.61
C GLY A 215 -1.18 -2.90 30.40
N PRO A 216 -2.42 -3.22 30.00
CA PRO A 216 -3.63 -2.69 30.62
C PRO A 216 -3.67 -2.94 32.15
N PRO A 217 -4.32 -2.06 32.93
CA PRO A 217 -5.24 -1.01 32.49
C PRO A 217 -4.55 0.28 32.02
N TYR A 218 -5.03 0.82 30.92
CA TYR A 218 -4.67 2.14 30.42
C TYR A 218 -5.44 3.22 31.18
N LEU A 219 -4.85 4.42 31.27
CA LEU A 219 -5.55 5.60 31.81
C LEU A 219 -6.75 6.02 30.95
N LEU A 220 -6.69 5.74 29.64
CA LEU A 220 -7.72 6.09 28.66
C LEU A 220 -8.75 4.95 28.57
N PRO A 221 -10.03 5.19 28.94
CA PRO A 221 -11.05 4.15 28.94
C PRO A 221 -11.27 3.50 27.58
N LEU A 222 -11.15 4.26 26.48
CA LEU A 222 -11.33 3.72 25.14
C LEU A 222 -10.26 2.68 24.78
N LEU A 223 -9.01 2.85 25.24
CA LEU A 223 -7.96 1.85 25.03
C LEU A 223 -8.26 0.55 25.79
N ASN A 224 -8.80 0.65 27.00
CA ASN A 224 -9.26 -0.52 27.75
C ASN A 224 -10.40 -1.23 27.03
N PHE A 225 -11.36 -0.47 26.50
CA PHE A 225 -12.44 -1.01 25.68
C PHE A 225 -11.90 -1.81 24.49
N LEU A 226 -10.98 -1.24 23.70
CA LEU A 226 -10.39 -1.92 22.54
C LEU A 226 -9.66 -3.20 22.95
N TRP A 227 -8.90 -3.16 24.05
CA TRP A 227 -8.21 -4.34 24.55
C TRP A 227 -9.18 -5.47 24.93
N PHE A 228 -10.23 -5.16 25.70
CA PHE A 228 -11.25 -6.13 26.04
C PHE A 228 -12.05 -6.61 24.82
N LEU A 229 -12.31 -5.74 23.86
CA LEU A 229 -13.02 -6.06 22.62
C LEU A 229 -12.23 -7.09 21.80
N LEU A 230 -10.94 -6.86 21.59
CA LEU A 230 -10.07 -7.79 20.85
C LEU A 230 -10.07 -9.18 21.50
N ARG A 231 -9.94 -9.25 22.84
CA ARG A 231 -10.01 -10.51 23.59
C ARG A 231 -11.37 -11.19 23.49
N ALA A 232 -12.46 -10.43 23.63
CA ALA A 232 -13.81 -10.98 23.52
C ALA A 232 -14.10 -11.56 22.12
N ILE A 233 -13.52 -10.98 21.07
CA ILE A 233 -13.61 -11.48 19.69
C ILE A 233 -12.79 -12.76 19.51
N GLU A 234 -11.57 -12.81 20.05
CA GLU A 234 -10.73 -14.01 20.03
C GLU A 234 -11.40 -15.19 20.75
N GLU A 235 -12.01 -14.94 21.91
CA GLU A 235 -12.73 -15.94 22.72
C GLU A 235 -14.17 -16.22 22.21
N LYS A 236 -14.64 -15.47 21.20
CA LYS A 236 -16.01 -15.52 20.64
C LYS A 236 -17.12 -15.34 21.69
N HIS A 237 -16.87 -14.51 22.71
CA HIS A 237 -17.74 -14.37 23.87
C HIS A 237 -18.77 -13.23 23.73
N VAL A 238 -19.90 -13.51 23.06
CA VAL A 238 -20.93 -12.52 22.69
C VAL A 238 -21.50 -11.74 23.88
N ILE A 239 -21.66 -12.38 25.04
CA ILE A 239 -22.18 -11.72 26.24
C ILE A 239 -21.23 -10.61 26.70
N GLN A 240 -19.92 -10.89 26.65
CA GLN A 240 -18.90 -9.92 27.05
C GLN A 240 -18.89 -8.72 26.12
N PHE A 241 -19.01 -8.95 24.81
CA PHE A 241 -19.16 -7.87 23.83
C PHE A 241 -20.34 -6.93 24.15
N LYS A 242 -21.52 -7.48 24.46
CA LYS A 242 -22.69 -6.67 24.83
C LYS A 242 -22.46 -5.85 26.09
N ILE A 243 -21.84 -6.45 27.11
CA ILE A 243 -21.49 -5.76 28.36
C ILE A 243 -20.51 -4.62 28.08
N LEU A 244 -19.45 -4.87 27.29
CA LEU A 244 -18.44 -3.86 26.94
C LEU A 244 -19.06 -2.66 26.22
N ARG A 245 -19.97 -2.88 25.27
CA ARG A 245 -20.68 -1.77 24.59
C ARG A 245 -21.45 -0.88 25.55
N ASN A 246 -22.10 -1.47 26.56
CA ASN A 246 -22.85 -0.73 27.55
C ASN A 246 -21.92 0.03 28.50
N CYS A 247 -20.89 -0.63 29.05
CA CYS A 247 -19.96 -0.03 30.01
C CYS A 247 -19.15 1.13 29.41
N TYR A 248 -18.77 1.02 28.13
CA TYR A 248 -17.94 2.03 27.45
C TYR A 248 -18.73 2.95 26.52
N ALA A 249 -20.06 2.99 26.61
CA ALA A 249 -20.92 3.77 25.72
C ALA A 249 -20.52 5.25 25.60
N ILE A 250 -20.09 5.88 26.71
CA ILE A 250 -19.62 7.28 26.72
C ILE A 250 -18.35 7.44 25.88
N SER A 251 -17.42 6.49 25.96
CA SER A 251 -16.17 6.51 25.19
C SER A 251 -16.43 6.22 23.72
N ILE A 252 -17.33 5.30 23.41
CA ILE A 252 -17.72 4.93 22.03
C ILE A 252 -18.41 6.11 21.33
N LYS A 253 -19.28 6.84 22.03
CA LYS A 253 -20.00 8.00 21.47
C LYS A 253 -19.13 9.19 21.10
N ARG A 254 -17.83 9.18 21.42
CA ARG A 254 -16.88 10.24 21.03
C ARG A 254 -16.69 10.32 19.51
N ASP A 255 -16.84 9.20 18.80
CA ASP A 255 -16.93 9.16 17.34
C ASP A 255 -18.23 8.45 16.93
N PRO A 256 -19.15 9.13 16.22
CA PRO A 256 -20.41 8.54 15.77
C PRO A 256 -20.23 7.25 14.95
N ASN A 257 -19.12 7.10 14.23
CA ASN A 257 -18.87 5.95 13.35
C ASN A 257 -18.57 4.67 14.14
N TYR A 258 -18.10 4.75 15.39
CA TYR A 258 -17.73 3.56 16.16
C TYR A 258 -18.91 2.65 16.43
N SER A 259 -20.10 3.22 16.67
CA SER A 259 -21.32 2.43 16.83
C SER A 259 -21.62 1.62 15.56
N VAL A 260 -21.46 2.23 14.39
CA VAL A 260 -21.69 1.58 13.09
C VAL A 260 -20.70 0.44 12.86
N TYR A 261 -19.41 0.65 13.18
CA TYR A 261 -18.40 -0.39 13.07
C TYR A 261 -18.68 -1.58 13.99
N LEU A 262 -19.16 -1.32 15.21
CA LEU A 262 -19.51 -2.36 16.18
C LEU A 262 -20.80 -3.11 15.85
N ASP A 263 -21.63 -2.59 14.94
CA ASP A 263 -22.85 -3.26 14.48
C ASP A 263 -22.59 -4.20 13.29
N THR A 264 -21.41 -4.10 12.65
CA THR A 264 -21.00 -4.91 11.49
C THR A 264 -20.43 -6.26 11.90
#